data_AF-A0A7H8M7K2-F1
#
_entry.id   AF-A0A7H8M7K2-F1
#
_cell.length_a   1.000
_cell.length_b   1.000
_cell.length_c   1.000
_cell.angle_alpha   90.00
_cell.angle_beta   90.00
_cell.angle_gamma   90.00
#
_symmetry.space_group_name_H-M   'P 1'
#
loop_
_entity.id
_entity.type
_entity.pdbx_description
1 polymer ?
#
loop_
_entity_poly.entity_id
_entity_poly.type
_entity_poly.pdbx_seq_one_letter_code
_entity_poly.pdbx_strand_id
1 'polypeptide(L)'
;MGDSKERARRIAEKLAAEAVKYPDERAEILLEAAGQWAMAGEPDRALRIYDDVIARDGGEDAQFATAERISLLTELGRTAEADEELARLGRARVHPGPAELVAEMLEEQGRLEEALTWFNIACRDIVADGGEAELFVRPGLRGRSRVRRALGLPADALDQRAEDRRSDLAGLMERAAQPAPPGAGSFFVRSDVDRAFAEGLVHGTVPADAPSYFRDVERGWRASCDEAGASKLRVLPTRVDDLLEYAEARGRDPKDEQTRADHLMDRIGEGARTLAWPPERNAPCWCGSGRKYKKCCGSPGGR
;
A
#
# COMPACT_ATOMS: atom_id res chain seq x y z
N MET A 1 6.45 35.12 -7.04
CA MET A 1 7.36 35.20 -5.88
C MET A 1 6.81 36.01 -4.71
N GLY A 2 6.33 37.25 -4.89
CA GLY A 2 5.80 38.08 -3.79
C GLY A 2 4.61 37.47 -3.02
N ASP A 3 3.67 36.87 -3.74
CA ASP A 3 2.47 36.24 -3.14
C ASP A 3 2.81 35.03 -2.24
N SER A 4 3.81 34.23 -2.62
CA SER A 4 4.28 33.09 -1.82
C SER A 4 4.96 33.53 -0.52
N LYS A 5 5.77 34.60 -0.55
CA LYS A 5 6.45 35.14 0.63
C LYS A 5 5.46 35.76 1.62
N GLU A 6 4.48 36.48 1.10
CA GLU A 6 3.41 37.07 1.91
C GLU A 6 2.53 35.99 2.54
N ARG A 7 2.21 34.92 1.80
CA ARG A 7 1.53 33.76 2.37
C ARG A 7 2.33 33.12 3.51
N ALA A 8 3.63 32.89 3.32
CA ALA A 8 4.50 32.32 4.35
C ALA A 8 4.53 33.21 5.62
N ARG A 9 4.66 34.53 5.46
CA ARG A 9 4.59 35.49 6.57
C ARG A 9 3.30 35.35 7.39
N ARG A 10 2.14 35.28 6.73
CA ARG A 10 0.84 35.14 7.42
C ARG A 10 0.72 33.81 8.16
N ILE A 11 1.27 32.73 7.60
CA ILE A 11 1.30 31.43 8.27
C ILE A 11 2.19 31.52 9.51
N ALA A 12 3.39 32.11 9.38
CA ALA A 12 4.31 32.30 10.49
C ALA A 12 3.70 33.11 11.65
N GLU A 13 2.99 34.19 11.36
CA GLU A 13 2.29 35.00 12.37
C GLU A 13 1.16 34.23 13.05
N LYS A 14 0.41 33.42 12.29
CA LYS A 14 -0.64 32.57 12.84
C LYS A 14 -0.05 31.51 13.79
N LEU A 15 1.01 30.84 13.36
CA LEU A 15 1.70 29.83 14.18
C LEU A 15 2.28 30.46 15.46
N ALA A 16 2.85 31.66 15.38
CA ALA A 16 3.34 32.38 16.56
C ALA A 16 2.22 32.68 17.57
N ALA A 17 1.01 33.03 17.10
CA ALA A 17 -0.15 33.21 17.97
C ALA A 17 -0.65 31.88 18.56
N GLU A 18 -0.59 30.80 17.77
CA GLU A 18 -0.96 29.44 18.17
C GLU A 18 -0.03 28.88 19.26
N ALA A 19 1.27 29.14 19.15
CA ALA A 19 2.29 28.76 20.14
C ALA A 19 2.04 29.39 21.53
N VAL A 20 1.33 30.52 21.61
CA VAL A 20 0.90 31.12 22.88
C VAL A 20 -0.30 30.38 23.48
N LYS A 21 -1.16 29.84 22.62
CA LYS A 21 -2.39 29.13 23.02
C LYS A 21 -2.10 27.70 23.47
N TYR A 22 -1.10 27.05 22.88
CA TYR A 22 -0.73 25.66 23.14
C TYR A 22 0.71 25.61 23.72
N PRO A 23 0.88 25.86 25.04
CA PRO A 23 2.19 25.91 25.66
C PRO A 23 2.94 24.57 25.64
N ASP A 24 2.22 23.45 25.65
CA ASP A 24 2.81 22.10 25.64
C ASP A 24 3.40 21.72 24.27
N GLU A 25 2.82 22.24 23.17
CA GLU A 25 3.26 22.03 21.78
C GLU A 25 4.08 23.23 21.27
N ARG A 26 4.44 24.15 22.17
CA ARG A 26 4.98 25.47 21.81
C ARG A 26 6.25 25.38 20.99
N ALA A 27 7.15 24.45 21.33
CA ALA A 27 8.42 24.32 20.64
C ALA A 27 8.23 23.84 19.19
N GLU A 28 7.44 22.79 18.98
CA GLU A 28 7.08 22.28 17.65
C GLU A 28 6.45 23.36 16.77
N ILE A 29 5.45 24.09 17.30
CA ILE A 29 4.77 25.17 16.56
C ILE A 29 5.74 26.30 16.20
N LEU A 30 6.70 26.61 17.08
CA LEU A 30 7.70 27.63 16.82
C LEU A 30 8.74 27.20 15.77
N LEU A 31 9.11 25.92 15.73
CA LEU A 31 9.97 25.38 14.67
C LEU A 31 9.31 25.55 13.30
N GLU A 32 8.02 25.22 13.19
CA GLU A 32 7.27 25.42 11.95
C GLU A 32 7.18 26.93 11.61
N ALA A 33 6.91 27.79 12.60
CA ALA A 33 6.87 29.23 12.39
C ALA A 33 8.21 29.78 11.87
N ALA A 34 9.33 29.29 12.40
CA ALA A 34 10.67 29.68 11.97
C ALA A 34 10.92 29.30 10.49
N GLY A 35 10.54 28.09 10.08
CA GLY A 35 10.62 27.69 8.66
C GLY A 35 9.80 28.60 7.74
N GLN A 36 8.60 29.00 8.17
CA GLN A 36 7.78 29.96 7.42
C GLN A 36 8.42 31.35 7.34
N TRP A 37 9.10 31.82 8.39
CA TRP A 37 9.88 33.07 8.34
C TRP A 37 11.06 33.00 7.38
N ALA A 38 11.78 31.88 7.34
CA ALA A 38 12.86 31.65 6.38
C ALA A 38 12.33 31.71 4.93
N MET A 39 11.23 31.00 4.63
CA MET A 39 10.57 31.05 3.32
C MET A 39 10.03 32.44 2.94
N ALA A 40 9.60 33.23 3.93
CA ALA A 40 9.19 34.62 3.73
C ALA A 40 10.37 35.54 3.36
N GLY A 41 11.61 35.05 3.45
CA GLY A 41 12.83 35.84 3.25
C GLY A 41 13.21 36.66 4.48
N GLU A 42 12.83 36.22 5.68
CA GLU A 42 13.16 36.85 6.96
C GLU A 42 14.00 35.91 7.85
N PRO A 43 15.20 35.50 7.40
CA PRO A 43 16.02 34.51 8.09
C PRO A 43 16.41 34.92 9.53
N ASP A 44 16.63 36.21 9.78
CA ASP A 44 16.96 36.69 11.14
C ASP A 44 15.84 36.46 12.15
N ARG A 45 14.58 36.41 11.69
CA ARG A 45 13.45 36.05 12.57
C ARG A 45 13.45 34.56 12.87
N ALA A 46 13.69 33.74 11.85
CA ALA A 46 13.80 32.28 12.02
C ALA A 46 14.93 31.94 13.00
N LEU A 47 16.13 32.50 12.81
CA LEU A 47 17.28 32.28 13.69
C LEU A 47 16.99 32.66 15.14
N ARG A 48 16.34 33.81 15.38
CA ARG A 48 15.93 34.22 16.74
C ARG A 48 14.96 33.23 17.38
N ILE A 49 14.03 32.67 16.62
CA ILE A 49 13.10 31.67 17.13
C ILE A 49 13.85 30.39 17.50
N TYR A 50 14.77 29.92 16.66
CA TYR A 50 15.61 28.77 16.99
C TYR A 50 16.44 29.02 18.25
N ASP A 51 17.10 30.18 18.38
CA ASP A 51 17.84 30.56 19.58
C ASP A 51 16.95 30.53 20.84
N ASP A 52 15.72 31.05 20.75
CA ASP A 52 14.75 31.03 21.85
C ASP A 52 14.31 29.62 22.24
N VAL A 53 14.12 28.72 21.28
CA VAL A 53 13.77 27.30 21.54
C VAL A 53 14.95 26.59 22.21
N ILE A 54 16.16 26.74 21.65
CA ILE A 54 17.39 26.14 22.18
C ILE A 54 17.68 26.60 23.61
N ALA A 55 17.42 27.88 23.93
CA ALA A 55 17.69 28.42 25.26
C ALA A 55 16.68 27.95 26.32
N ARG A 56 15.48 27.53 25.92
CA ARG A 56 14.38 27.20 26.83
C ARG A 56 14.22 25.71 27.06
N ASP A 57 14.60 24.90 26.08
CA ASP A 57 14.46 23.45 26.12
C ASP A 57 15.84 22.76 26.03
N GLY A 58 15.98 21.63 26.71
CA GLY A 58 17.15 20.75 26.61
C GLY A 58 16.83 19.39 25.98
N GLY A 59 15.59 19.21 25.52
CA GLY A 59 15.06 17.99 24.92
C GLY A 59 15.31 17.87 23.42
N GLU A 60 14.49 17.05 22.78
CA GLU A 60 14.58 16.75 21.35
C GLU A 60 14.23 17.98 20.48
N ASP A 61 13.29 18.83 20.91
CA ASP A 61 12.91 20.03 20.17
C ASP A 61 14.04 21.05 20.07
N ALA A 62 14.83 21.20 21.14
CA ALA A 62 16.05 22.01 21.11
C ALA A 62 17.10 21.46 20.12
N GLN A 63 17.18 20.14 19.95
CA GLN A 63 18.07 19.52 18.97
C GLN A 63 17.55 19.71 17.55
N PHE A 64 16.24 19.61 17.32
CA PHE A 64 15.62 19.99 16.04
C PHE A 64 15.87 21.46 15.71
N ALA A 65 15.66 22.37 16.66
CA ALA A 65 15.96 23.79 16.50
C ALA A 65 17.43 24.00 16.10
N THR A 66 18.35 23.28 16.73
CA THR A 66 19.79 23.36 16.39
C THR A 66 20.06 22.84 14.97
N ALA A 67 19.48 21.70 14.58
CA ALA A 67 19.65 21.12 13.25
C ALA A 67 19.10 22.02 12.13
N GLU A 68 17.91 22.59 12.32
CA GLU A 68 17.28 23.54 11.39
C GLU A 68 18.08 24.85 11.30
N ARG A 69 18.60 25.33 12.44
CA ARG A 69 19.47 26.51 12.48
C ARG A 69 20.77 26.30 11.70
N ILE A 70 21.43 25.13 11.84
CA ILE A 70 22.63 24.75 11.08
C ILE A 70 22.31 24.76 9.57
N SER A 71 21.16 24.20 9.18
CA SER A 71 20.71 24.17 7.78
C SER A 71 20.53 25.57 7.22
N LEU A 72 19.77 26.41 7.94
CA LEU A 72 19.53 27.80 7.54
C LEU A 72 20.83 28.63 7.49
N LEU A 73 21.74 28.48 8.46
CA LEU A 73 23.04 29.15 8.42
C LEU A 73 23.84 28.75 7.17
N THR A 74 23.80 27.48 6.80
CA THR A 74 24.49 26.98 5.61
C THR A 74 23.89 27.59 4.33
N GLU A 75 22.56 27.62 4.21
CA GLU A 75 21.86 28.26 3.08
C GLU A 75 22.19 29.75 2.94
N LEU A 76 22.41 30.44 4.07
CA LEU A 76 22.82 31.84 4.10
C LEU A 76 24.31 32.07 3.81
N GLY A 77 25.08 30.99 3.58
CA GLY A 77 26.53 31.06 3.37
C GLY A 77 27.35 31.32 4.65
N ARG A 78 26.74 31.19 5.83
CA ARG A 78 27.39 31.34 7.14
C ARG A 78 27.99 30.01 7.61
N THR A 79 28.75 29.36 6.72
CA THR A 79 29.23 27.98 6.88
C THR A 79 30.11 27.79 8.11
N ALA A 80 30.98 28.75 8.45
CA ALA A 80 31.84 28.63 9.63
C ALA A 80 31.04 28.57 10.95
N GLU A 81 29.94 29.32 11.03
CA GLU A 81 29.04 29.27 12.19
C GLU A 81 28.27 27.95 12.22
N ALA A 82 27.75 27.51 11.06
CA ALA A 82 27.06 26.23 10.93
C ALA A 82 27.96 25.05 11.35
N ASP A 83 29.24 25.04 10.94
CA ASP A 83 30.20 24.00 11.30
C ASP A 83 30.54 24.00 12.80
N GLU A 84 30.64 25.17 13.42
CA GLU A 84 30.86 25.27 14.87
C GLU A 84 29.67 24.68 15.64
N GLU A 85 28.45 24.98 15.20
CA GLU A 85 27.23 24.43 15.80
C GLU A 85 27.09 22.93 15.57
N LEU A 86 27.39 22.46 14.36
CA LEU A 86 27.43 21.04 14.03
C LEU A 86 28.39 20.29 14.95
N ALA A 87 29.61 20.83 15.12
CA ALA A 87 30.62 20.25 16.01
C ALA A 87 30.19 20.28 17.48
N ARG A 88 29.41 21.28 17.91
CA ARG A 88 28.84 21.37 19.26
C ARG A 88 27.75 20.32 19.47
N LEU A 89 26.81 20.22 18.52
CA LEU A 89 25.71 19.25 18.55
C LEU A 89 26.24 17.81 18.57
N GLY A 90 27.25 17.52 17.75
CA GLY A 90 27.88 16.19 17.68
C GLY A 90 28.55 15.70 18.96
N ARG A 91 28.75 16.57 19.97
CA ARG A 91 29.27 16.17 21.30
C ARG A 91 28.16 15.69 22.25
N ALA A 92 26.90 15.95 21.92
CA ALA A 92 25.76 15.56 22.72
C ALA A 92 25.20 14.18 22.30
N ARG A 93 24.33 13.60 23.13
CA ARG A 93 23.53 12.44 22.72
C ARG A 93 22.36 12.93 21.85
N VAL A 94 22.57 12.97 20.54
CA VAL A 94 21.56 13.44 19.59
C VAL A 94 20.45 12.41 19.40
N HIS A 95 19.21 12.85 19.29
CA HIS A 95 18.03 12.05 18.99
C HIS A 95 18.01 11.63 17.51
N PRO A 96 17.31 10.53 17.16
CA PRO A 96 17.24 10.05 15.79
C PRO A 96 16.80 11.09 14.76
N GLY A 97 15.70 11.81 15.04
CA GLY A 97 15.12 12.78 14.11
C GLY A 97 16.05 13.96 13.78
N PRO A 98 16.59 14.69 14.79
CA PRO A 98 17.55 15.77 14.54
C PRO A 98 18.83 15.28 13.83
N ALA A 99 19.30 14.07 14.14
CA ALA A 99 20.45 13.49 13.46
C ALA A 99 20.19 13.18 11.98
N GLU A 100 18.96 12.75 11.65
CA GLU A 100 18.53 12.53 10.27
C GLU A 100 18.51 13.84 9.47
N LEU A 101 17.95 14.91 10.03
CA LEU A 101 17.90 16.22 9.38
C LEU A 101 19.30 16.75 9.06
N VAL A 102 20.23 16.65 10.01
CA VAL A 102 21.64 17.01 9.79
C VAL A 102 22.28 16.13 8.71
N ALA A 103 21.99 14.83 8.69
CA ALA A 103 22.54 13.90 7.71
C ALA A 103 22.08 14.23 6.29
N GLU A 104 20.80 14.54 6.10
CA GLU A 104 20.22 14.93 4.81
C GLU A 104 20.85 16.24 4.31
N MET A 105 20.94 17.25 5.18
CA MET A 105 21.59 18.52 4.86
C MET A 105 23.06 18.32 4.42
N LEU A 106 23.81 17.45 5.10
CA LEU A 106 25.20 17.12 4.72
C LEU A 106 25.28 16.32 3.42
N GLU A 107 24.33 15.41 3.15
CA GLU A 107 24.22 14.67 1.89
C GLU A 107 24.01 15.63 0.72
N GLU A 108 23.11 16.62 0.85
CA GLU A 108 22.85 17.63 -0.17
C GLU A 108 24.06 18.52 -0.46
N GLN A 109 24.89 18.79 0.55
CA GLN A 109 26.16 19.52 0.40
C GLN A 109 27.29 18.66 -0.18
N GLY A 110 27.07 17.36 -0.39
CA GLY A 110 28.10 16.42 -0.86
C GLY A 110 29.13 16.04 0.20
N ARG A 111 28.89 16.35 1.49
CA ARG A 111 29.74 15.98 2.63
C ARG A 111 29.44 14.55 3.07
N LEU A 112 29.64 13.60 2.16
CA LEU A 112 29.11 12.24 2.25
C LEU A 112 29.63 11.46 3.47
N GLU A 113 30.89 11.59 3.85
CA GLU A 113 31.45 10.90 5.03
C GLU A 113 30.82 11.38 6.34
N GLU A 114 30.58 12.69 6.44
CA GLU A 114 29.92 13.28 7.60
C GLU A 114 28.43 12.90 7.59
N ALA A 115 27.76 12.98 6.45
CA ALA A 115 26.38 12.52 6.29
C ALA A 115 26.21 11.06 6.74
N LEU A 116 27.14 10.17 6.36
CA LEU A 116 27.11 8.78 6.82
C LEU A 116 27.26 8.67 8.34
N THR A 117 28.11 9.49 8.94
CA THR A 117 28.28 9.53 10.40
C THR A 117 26.96 9.89 11.09
N TRP A 118 26.27 10.91 10.58
CA TRP A 118 24.99 11.37 11.13
C TRP A 118 23.84 10.38 10.87
N PHE A 119 23.77 9.75 9.68
CA PHE A 119 22.82 8.67 9.43
C PHE A 119 23.02 7.46 10.37
N ASN A 120 24.27 7.14 10.73
CA ASN A 120 24.54 6.10 11.72
C ASN A 120 24.04 6.49 13.12
N ILE A 121 24.15 7.77 13.50
CA ILE A 121 23.57 8.28 14.76
C ILE A 121 22.03 8.15 14.72
N ALA A 122 21.42 8.54 13.60
CA ALA A 122 19.98 8.49 13.38
C ALA A 122 19.41 7.05 13.46
N CYS A 123 20.20 6.06 13.05
CA CYS A 123 19.78 4.65 13.02
C CYS A 123 20.27 3.82 14.22
N ARG A 124 20.89 4.44 15.24
CA ARG A 124 21.57 3.71 16.32
C ARG A 124 20.64 2.84 17.16
N ASP A 125 19.40 3.29 17.35
CA ASP A 125 18.36 2.64 18.17
C ASP A 125 17.77 1.42 17.45
N ILE A 126 17.60 1.52 16.13
CA ILE A 126 17.20 0.41 15.26
C ILE A 126 18.19 -0.77 15.38
N VAL A 127 19.49 -0.46 15.46
CA VAL A 127 20.53 -1.49 15.64
C VAL A 127 20.46 -2.14 17.02
N ALA A 128 19.98 -1.42 18.04
CA ALA A 128 19.97 -1.86 19.44
C ALA A 128 18.71 -2.65 19.84
N ASP A 129 17.52 -2.21 19.41
CA ASP A 129 16.21 -2.75 19.87
C ASP A 129 15.32 -3.30 18.73
N GLY A 130 15.82 -3.36 17.50
CA GLY A 130 15.03 -3.44 16.27
C GLY A 130 13.93 -4.51 16.21
N GLY A 131 12.70 -4.08 16.51
CA GLY A 131 11.47 -4.77 16.10
C GLY A 131 11.21 -4.62 14.60
N GLU A 132 10.61 -5.63 13.97
CA GLU A 132 10.48 -5.74 12.52
C GLU A 132 9.74 -4.58 11.83
N ALA A 133 8.91 -3.83 12.56
CA ALA A 133 8.12 -2.70 12.04
C ALA A 133 8.92 -1.39 11.91
N GLU A 134 9.91 -1.12 12.77
CA GLU A 134 10.66 0.15 12.74
C GLU A 134 11.61 0.25 11.54
N LEU A 135 12.11 -0.89 11.05
CA LEU A 135 13.00 -0.97 9.89
C LEU A 135 12.37 -0.44 8.59
N PHE A 136 11.04 -0.46 8.50
CA PHE A 136 10.33 -0.07 7.28
C PHE A 136 10.09 1.44 7.17
N VAL A 137 9.88 2.12 8.31
CA VAL A 137 9.33 3.48 8.35
C VAL A 137 10.42 4.56 8.49
N ARG A 138 11.66 4.20 8.81
CA ARG A 138 12.75 5.16 9.08
C ARG A 138 13.40 5.66 7.77
N PRO A 139 13.19 6.92 7.34
CA PRO A 139 13.77 7.43 6.10
C PRO A 139 15.31 7.51 6.18
N GLY A 140 15.87 7.70 7.38
CA GLY A 140 17.32 7.69 7.64
C GLY A 140 18.04 6.43 7.16
N LEU A 141 17.40 5.25 7.15
CA LEU A 141 17.99 4.02 6.58
C LEU A 141 18.19 4.12 5.07
N ARG A 142 17.29 4.82 4.37
CA ARG A 142 17.39 5.05 2.93
C ARG A 142 18.52 6.01 2.62
N GLY A 143 18.61 7.11 3.38
CA GLY A 143 19.72 8.06 3.28
C GLY A 143 21.06 7.39 3.51
N ARG A 144 21.17 6.60 4.58
CA ARG A 144 22.35 5.79 4.87
C ARG A 144 22.78 4.91 3.71
N SER A 145 21.86 4.11 3.16
CA SER A 145 22.15 3.19 2.06
C SER A 145 22.57 3.93 0.78
N ARG A 146 21.93 5.08 0.48
CA ARG A 146 22.34 5.94 -0.64
C ARG A 146 23.75 6.48 -0.46
N VAL A 147 24.06 7.05 0.71
CA VAL A 147 25.37 7.65 1.00
C VAL A 147 26.47 6.59 0.98
N ARG A 148 26.25 5.40 1.56
CA ARG A 148 27.21 4.29 1.47
C ARG A 148 27.53 3.92 0.03
N ARG A 149 26.49 3.80 -0.82
CA ARG A 149 26.66 3.51 -2.25
C ARG A 149 27.45 4.62 -2.95
N ALA A 150 27.16 5.88 -2.66
CA ALA A 150 27.88 7.02 -3.22
C ALA A 150 29.36 7.03 -2.81
N LEU A 151 29.68 6.57 -1.59
CA LEU A 151 31.04 6.38 -1.09
C LEU A 151 31.73 5.10 -1.58
N GLY A 152 31.07 4.27 -2.39
CA GLY A 152 31.61 2.98 -2.84
C GLY A 152 31.67 1.91 -1.73
N LEU A 153 30.98 2.11 -0.61
CA LEU A 153 30.90 1.16 0.49
C LEU A 153 29.81 0.11 0.18
N PRO A 154 30.07 -1.19 0.47
CA PRO A 154 29.05 -2.22 0.30
C PRO A 154 27.89 -2.02 1.29
N ALA A 155 26.69 -2.42 0.88
CA ALA A 155 25.53 -2.48 1.76
C ALA A 155 25.79 -3.47 2.90
N ASP A 156 25.50 -3.07 4.15
CA ASP A 156 25.64 -3.97 5.29
C ASP A 156 24.33 -4.70 5.63
N ALA A 157 24.35 -5.49 6.71
CA ALA A 157 23.19 -6.29 7.12
C ALA A 157 21.95 -5.44 7.44
N LEU A 158 22.12 -4.19 7.88
CA LEU A 158 21.02 -3.29 8.15
C LEU A 158 20.42 -2.77 6.84
N ASP A 159 21.28 -2.35 5.90
CA ASP A 159 20.85 -1.91 4.57
C ASP A 159 20.12 -3.03 3.81
N GLN A 160 20.63 -4.26 3.89
CA GLN A 160 20.04 -5.44 3.24
C GLN A 160 18.66 -5.76 3.80
N ARG A 161 18.50 -5.79 5.14
CA ARG A 161 17.20 -6.05 5.78
C ARG A 161 16.15 -4.99 5.42
N ALA A 162 16.55 -3.72 5.36
CA ALA A 162 15.66 -2.64 4.95
C ALA A 162 15.21 -2.81 3.48
N GLU A 163 16.12 -3.26 2.61
CA GLU A 163 15.82 -3.54 1.20
C GLU A 163 14.85 -4.71 1.04
N ASP A 164 15.12 -5.84 1.69
CA ASP A 164 14.31 -7.06 1.60
C ASP A 164 12.86 -6.76 2.01
N ARG A 165 12.67 -6.07 3.14
CA ARG A 165 11.33 -5.69 3.63
C ARG A 165 10.58 -4.78 2.66
N ARG A 166 11.31 -3.85 2.03
CA ARG A 166 10.71 -2.95 1.04
C ARG A 166 10.26 -3.72 -0.20
N SER A 167 11.07 -4.69 -0.65
CA SER A 167 10.71 -5.60 -1.75
C SER A 167 9.48 -6.44 -1.40
N ASP A 168 9.42 -7.01 -0.19
CA ASP A 168 8.28 -7.79 0.28
C ASP A 168 6.98 -6.99 0.24
N LEU A 169 7.00 -5.76 0.76
CA LEU A 169 5.81 -4.90 0.76
C LEU A 169 5.42 -4.48 -0.65
N ALA A 170 6.38 -4.13 -1.51
CA ALA A 170 6.10 -3.82 -2.91
C ALA A 170 5.37 -4.99 -3.59
N GLY A 171 5.81 -6.22 -3.33
CA GLY A 171 5.13 -7.43 -3.81
C GLY A 171 3.74 -7.63 -3.19
N LEU A 172 3.52 -7.28 -1.92
CA LEU A 172 2.19 -7.30 -1.31
C LEU A 172 1.25 -6.26 -1.94
N MET A 173 1.72 -5.03 -2.13
CA MET A 173 0.95 -3.95 -2.75
C MET A 173 0.61 -4.27 -4.20
N GLU A 174 1.56 -4.82 -4.95
CA GLU A 174 1.32 -5.27 -6.32
C GLU A 174 0.24 -6.34 -6.37
N ARG A 175 0.29 -7.34 -5.48
CA ARG A 175 -0.77 -8.35 -5.35
C ARG A 175 -2.12 -7.76 -4.95
N ALA A 176 -2.14 -6.76 -4.06
CA ALA A 176 -3.37 -6.08 -3.66
C ALA A 176 -3.95 -5.18 -4.75
N ALA A 177 -3.08 -4.62 -5.61
CA ALA A 177 -3.47 -3.80 -6.75
C ALA A 177 -3.91 -4.64 -7.97
N GLN A 178 -3.60 -5.93 -7.99
CA GLN A 178 -4.13 -6.84 -9.00
C GLN A 178 -5.66 -6.92 -8.86
N PRO A 179 -6.42 -6.77 -9.95
CA PRO A 179 -7.86 -6.92 -9.90
C PRO A 179 -8.18 -8.32 -9.39
N ALA A 180 -9.07 -8.40 -8.39
CA ALA A 180 -9.59 -9.68 -7.93
C ALA A 180 -10.03 -10.51 -9.16
N PRO A 181 -9.64 -11.78 -9.27
CA PRO A 181 -10.04 -12.59 -10.41
C PRO A 181 -11.56 -12.52 -10.53
N PRO A 182 -12.11 -12.32 -11.75
CA PRO A 182 -13.55 -12.26 -11.92
C PRO A 182 -14.15 -13.53 -11.32
N GLY A 183 -15.21 -13.38 -10.53
CA GLY A 183 -15.91 -14.50 -9.93
C GLY A 183 -16.16 -15.57 -11.00
N ALA A 184 -15.81 -16.81 -10.69
CA ALA A 184 -15.95 -17.92 -11.61
C ALA A 184 -17.13 -18.79 -11.17
N GLY A 185 -17.87 -19.32 -12.15
CA GLY A 185 -18.92 -20.30 -11.90
C GLY A 185 -18.82 -21.46 -12.87
N SER A 186 -19.34 -22.63 -12.52
CA SER A 186 -19.50 -23.74 -13.45
C SER A 186 -20.96 -24.18 -13.49
N PHE A 187 -21.38 -24.75 -14.62
CA PHE A 187 -22.70 -25.35 -14.78
C PHE A 187 -22.62 -26.57 -15.68
N PHE A 188 -23.48 -27.57 -15.46
CA PHE A 188 -23.58 -28.72 -16.35
C PHE A 188 -24.28 -28.33 -17.66
N VAL A 189 -23.68 -28.69 -18.79
CA VAL A 189 -24.26 -28.43 -20.11
C VAL A 189 -25.64 -29.08 -20.23
N ARG A 190 -26.54 -28.49 -21.01
CA ARG A 190 -27.94 -28.92 -21.12
C ARG A 190 -28.12 -30.40 -21.48
N SER A 191 -27.23 -30.97 -22.29
CA SER A 191 -27.25 -32.40 -22.64
C SER A 191 -26.98 -33.33 -21.46
N ASP A 192 -26.33 -32.83 -20.42
CA ASP A 192 -25.77 -33.65 -19.33
C ASP A 192 -26.51 -33.42 -18.01
N VAL A 193 -27.49 -32.50 -17.93
CA VAL A 193 -28.18 -32.16 -16.67
C VAL A 193 -28.90 -33.39 -16.08
N ASP A 194 -29.64 -34.13 -16.90
CA ASP A 194 -30.37 -35.31 -16.43
C ASP A 194 -29.41 -36.39 -15.90
N ARG A 195 -28.24 -36.52 -16.54
CA ARG A 195 -27.18 -37.41 -16.09
C ARG A 195 -26.54 -36.92 -14.79
N ALA A 196 -26.25 -35.62 -14.68
CA ALA A 196 -25.71 -35.02 -13.46
C ALA A 196 -26.65 -35.22 -12.26
N PHE A 197 -27.97 -35.20 -12.48
CA PHE A 197 -28.95 -35.57 -11.45
C PHE A 197 -28.88 -37.05 -11.09
N ALA A 198 -28.89 -37.93 -12.08
CA ALA A 198 -28.84 -39.38 -11.86
C ALA A 198 -27.57 -39.82 -11.12
N GLU A 199 -26.45 -39.15 -11.38
CA GLU A 199 -25.17 -39.41 -10.72
C GLU A 199 -24.99 -38.65 -9.39
N GLY A 200 -25.92 -37.76 -9.03
CA GLY A 200 -25.89 -37.01 -7.77
C GLY A 200 -24.80 -35.93 -7.72
N LEU A 201 -24.46 -35.34 -8.87
CA LEU A 201 -23.40 -34.33 -9.02
C LEU A 201 -23.89 -32.89 -8.80
N VAL A 202 -25.19 -32.69 -8.59
CA VAL A 202 -25.78 -31.38 -8.31
C VAL A 202 -25.97 -31.23 -6.81
N HIS A 203 -25.26 -30.27 -6.22
CA HIS A 203 -25.33 -30.00 -4.78
C HIS A 203 -26.60 -29.24 -4.38
N GLY A 204 -27.01 -29.41 -3.12
CA GLY A 204 -28.21 -28.79 -2.56
C GLY A 204 -29.50 -29.52 -2.95
N THR A 205 -30.62 -28.80 -2.95
CA THR A 205 -31.91 -29.35 -3.37
C THR A 205 -31.90 -29.60 -4.86
N VAL A 206 -31.90 -30.88 -5.26
CA VAL A 206 -31.92 -31.27 -6.68
C VAL A 206 -33.18 -30.70 -7.35
N PRO A 207 -33.03 -29.88 -8.40
CA PRO A 207 -34.16 -29.32 -9.13
C PRO A 207 -35.01 -30.41 -9.80
N ALA A 208 -36.31 -30.14 -9.96
CA ALA A 208 -37.23 -31.11 -10.55
C ALA A 208 -36.96 -31.41 -12.04
N ASP A 209 -36.36 -30.47 -12.77
CA ASP A 209 -36.06 -30.58 -14.19
C ASP A 209 -34.89 -29.67 -14.61
N ALA A 210 -34.37 -29.90 -15.83
CA ALA A 210 -33.29 -29.09 -16.38
C ALA A 210 -33.61 -27.58 -16.47
N PRO A 211 -34.81 -27.12 -16.89
CA PRO A 211 -35.18 -25.71 -16.81
C PRO A 211 -35.08 -25.09 -15.40
N SER A 212 -35.43 -25.83 -14.36
CA SER A 212 -35.33 -25.38 -12.96
C SER A 212 -33.88 -25.28 -12.51
N TYR A 213 -33.05 -26.26 -12.87
CA TYR A 213 -31.60 -26.18 -12.63
C TYR A 213 -30.95 -24.91 -13.16
N PHE A 214 -31.23 -24.54 -14.41
CA PHE A 214 -30.65 -23.32 -14.97
C PHE A 214 -31.18 -22.03 -14.33
N ARG A 215 -32.38 -22.06 -13.75
CA ARG A 215 -32.92 -20.92 -12.98
C ARG A 215 -32.23 -20.82 -11.61
N ASP A 216 -31.99 -21.94 -10.95
CA ASP A 216 -31.33 -21.95 -9.65
C ASP A 216 -29.86 -21.52 -9.76
N VAL A 217 -29.16 -21.98 -10.81
CA VAL A 217 -27.80 -21.51 -11.13
C VAL A 217 -27.77 -20.01 -11.45
N GLU A 218 -28.71 -19.51 -12.27
CA GLU A 218 -28.82 -18.06 -12.55
C GLU A 218 -29.03 -17.26 -11.26
N ARG A 219 -29.90 -17.73 -10.36
CA ARG A 219 -30.20 -17.08 -9.09
C ARG A 219 -28.99 -17.08 -8.17
N GLY A 220 -28.30 -18.21 -8.05
CA GLY A 220 -27.08 -18.34 -7.25
C GLY A 220 -26.02 -17.35 -7.71
N TRP A 221 -25.74 -17.28 -9.02
CA TRP A 221 -24.78 -16.31 -9.55
C TRP A 221 -25.17 -14.85 -9.34
N ARG A 222 -26.46 -14.52 -9.40
CA ARG A 222 -26.93 -13.15 -9.08
C ARG A 222 -26.68 -12.83 -7.62
N ALA A 223 -27.09 -13.72 -6.71
CA ALA A 223 -26.89 -13.53 -5.27
C ALA A 223 -25.40 -13.38 -4.93
N SER A 224 -24.54 -14.25 -5.46
CA SER A 224 -23.09 -14.15 -5.25
C SER A 224 -22.49 -12.87 -5.84
N CYS A 225 -22.96 -12.41 -7.01
CA CYS A 225 -22.55 -11.12 -7.57
C CYS A 225 -22.98 -9.93 -6.70
N ASP A 226 -24.23 -9.94 -6.24
CA ASP A 226 -24.76 -8.87 -5.38
C ASP A 226 -24.00 -8.81 -4.04
N GLU A 227 -23.69 -9.95 -3.44
CA GLU A 227 -22.88 -10.06 -2.21
C GLU A 227 -21.43 -9.60 -2.43
N ALA A 228 -20.82 -9.99 -3.55
CA ALA A 228 -19.43 -9.65 -3.86
C ALA A 228 -19.26 -8.26 -4.50
N GLY A 229 -20.34 -7.51 -4.73
CA GLY A 229 -20.32 -6.25 -5.50
C GLY A 229 -19.85 -6.42 -6.96
N ALA A 230 -19.92 -7.63 -7.49
CA ALA A 230 -19.50 -7.97 -8.84
C ALA A 230 -20.68 -7.85 -9.82
N SER A 231 -20.40 -7.48 -11.07
CA SER A 231 -21.43 -7.40 -12.13
C SER A 231 -21.22 -8.40 -13.27
N LYS A 232 -20.11 -9.15 -13.23
CA LYS A 232 -19.69 -10.09 -14.29
C LYS A 232 -19.00 -11.31 -13.70
N LEU A 233 -19.27 -12.47 -14.29
CA LEU A 233 -18.63 -13.75 -14.00
C LEU A 233 -18.07 -14.38 -15.27
N ARG A 234 -17.03 -15.21 -15.12
CA ARG A 234 -16.66 -16.20 -16.14
C ARG A 234 -17.29 -17.53 -15.78
N VAL A 235 -18.11 -18.06 -16.68
CA VAL A 235 -18.81 -19.32 -16.41
C VAL A 235 -18.32 -20.45 -17.33
N LEU A 236 -17.96 -21.58 -16.74
CA LEU A 236 -17.45 -22.77 -17.42
C LEU A 236 -18.60 -23.74 -17.73
N PRO A 237 -18.89 -24.01 -19.01
CA PRO A 237 -19.75 -25.12 -19.40
C PRO A 237 -19.03 -26.44 -19.10
N THR A 238 -19.60 -27.22 -18.17
CA THR A 238 -19.00 -28.45 -17.64
C THR A 238 -19.76 -29.65 -18.19
N ARG A 239 -19.03 -30.66 -18.66
CA ARG A 239 -19.57 -31.99 -19.00
C ARG A 239 -19.44 -32.92 -17.81
N VAL A 240 -20.33 -33.90 -17.69
CA VAL A 240 -20.25 -34.88 -16.61
C VAL A 240 -18.96 -35.70 -16.73
N ASP A 241 -18.63 -36.21 -17.91
CA ASP A 241 -17.40 -37.00 -18.13
C ASP A 241 -16.14 -36.21 -17.74
N ASP A 242 -16.11 -34.92 -18.09
CA ASP A 242 -14.99 -34.03 -17.80
C ASP A 242 -14.72 -33.87 -16.28
N LEU A 243 -15.79 -33.81 -15.48
CA LEU A 243 -15.70 -33.75 -14.03
C LEU A 243 -15.32 -35.11 -13.44
N LEU A 244 -15.88 -36.20 -13.96
CA LEU A 244 -15.58 -37.55 -13.49
C LEU A 244 -14.12 -37.93 -13.75
N GLU A 245 -13.62 -37.67 -14.97
CA GLU A 245 -12.22 -37.90 -15.34
C GLU A 245 -11.27 -37.09 -14.46
N TYR A 246 -11.61 -35.82 -14.19
CA TYR A 246 -10.84 -34.96 -13.30
C TYR A 246 -10.79 -35.51 -11.86
N ALA A 247 -11.94 -35.95 -11.34
CA ALA A 247 -12.06 -36.49 -10.00
C ALA A 247 -11.29 -37.81 -9.86
N GLU A 248 -11.44 -38.72 -10.83
CA GLU A 248 -10.72 -39.99 -10.88
C GLU A 248 -9.20 -39.77 -10.93
N ALA A 249 -8.72 -38.91 -11.83
CA ALA A 249 -7.29 -38.63 -11.98
C ALA A 249 -6.63 -38.07 -10.71
N ARG A 250 -7.42 -37.44 -9.82
CA ARG A 250 -6.95 -36.83 -8.57
C ARG A 250 -7.35 -37.62 -7.32
N GLY A 251 -8.02 -38.77 -7.48
CA GLY A 251 -8.51 -39.59 -6.37
C GLY A 251 -9.51 -38.85 -5.47
N ARG A 252 -10.37 -38.02 -6.05
CA ARG A 252 -11.35 -37.19 -5.33
C ARG A 252 -12.78 -37.67 -5.58
N ASP A 253 -13.70 -37.29 -4.70
CA ASP A 253 -15.13 -37.56 -4.89
C ASP A 253 -15.75 -36.52 -5.85
N PRO A 254 -16.30 -36.92 -7.01
CA PRO A 254 -16.94 -35.98 -7.93
C PRO A 254 -18.22 -35.33 -7.36
N LYS A 255 -18.77 -35.84 -6.25
CA LYS A 255 -19.93 -35.29 -5.54
C LYS A 255 -19.56 -34.25 -4.48
N ASP A 256 -18.26 -34.03 -4.25
CA ASP A 256 -17.77 -32.99 -3.35
C ASP A 256 -17.77 -31.62 -4.05
N GLU A 257 -18.31 -30.61 -3.37
CA GLU A 257 -18.40 -29.24 -3.88
C GLU A 257 -17.01 -28.64 -4.11
N GLN A 258 -16.04 -28.97 -3.25
CA GLN A 258 -14.65 -28.51 -3.43
C GLN A 258 -14.00 -29.14 -4.67
N THR A 259 -14.32 -30.39 -4.98
CA THR A 259 -13.84 -31.05 -6.20
C THR A 259 -14.36 -30.36 -7.46
N ARG A 260 -15.63 -29.93 -7.45
CA ARG A 260 -16.24 -29.14 -8.54
C ARG A 260 -15.66 -27.73 -8.65
N ALA A 261 -15.33 -27.10 -7.52
CA ALA A 261 -14.68 -25.78 -7.49
C ALA A 261 -13.24 -25.83 -8.04
N ASP A 262 -12.46 -26.83 -7.64
CA ASP A 262 -11.09 -27.01 -8.11
C ASP A 262 -11.06 -27.37 -9.59
N HIS A 263 -11.98 -28.25 -10.06
CA HIS A 263 -12.15 -28.54 -11.49
C HIS A 263 -12.38 -27.26 -12.31
N LEU A 264 -13.27 -26.37 -11.84
CA LEU A 264 -13.52 -25.09 -12.49
C LEU A 264 -12.26 -24.23 -12.60
N MET A 265 -11.50 -24.11 -11.52
CA MET A 265 -10.31 -23.25 -11.47
C MET A 265 -9.17 -23.80 -12.33
N ASP A 266 -8.90 -25.11 -12.25
CA ASP A 266 -7.88 -25.79 -13.05
C ASP A 266 -8.19 -25.64 -14.55
N ARG A 267 -9.44 -25.88 -14.95
CA ARG A 267 -9.85 -25.76 -16.36
C ARG A 267 -9.74 -24.33 -16.88
N ILE A 268 -10.06 -23.33 -16.08
CA ILE A 268 -9.85 -21.93 -16.46
C ILE A 268 -8.36 -21.64 -16.61
N GLY A 269 -7.51 -22.15 -15.70
CA GLY A 269 -6.05 -22.02 -15.76
C GLY A 269 -5.45 -22.67 -17.01
N GLU A 270 -6.00 -23.81 -17.43
CA GLU A 270 -5.65 -24.53 -18.66
C GLU A 270 -6.18 -23.87 -19.95
N GLY A 271 -6.92 -22.76 -19.83
CA GLY A 271 -7.44 -22.01 -20.97
C GLY A 271 -8.73 -22.57 -21.57
N ALA A 272 -9.52 -23.34 -20.79
CA ALA A 272 -10.81 -23.84 -21.25
C ALA A 272 -11.75 -22.70 -21.65
N ARG A 273 -12.60 -22.98 -22.65
CA ARG A 273 -13.54 -21.99 -23.19
C ARG A 273 -14.64 -21.64 -22.17
N THR A 274 -14.57 -20.44 -21.60
CA THR A 274 -15.61 -19.89 -20.72
C THR A 274 -16.59 -18.99 -21.46
N LEU A 275 -17.77 -18.76 -20.87
CA LEU A 275 -18.74 -17.75 -21.29
C LEU A 275 -18.69 -16.53 -20.36
N ALA A 276 -18.94 -15.35 -20.91
CA ALA A 276 -19.18 -14.15 -20.10
C ALA A 276 -20.64 -14.16 -19.60
N TRP A 277 -20.82 -14.02 -18.29
CA TRP A 277 -22.13 -13.89 -17.66
C TRP A 277 -22.21 -12.56 -16.89
N PRO A 278 -23.35 -11.84 -16.90
CA PRO A 278 -24.53 -12.13 -17.68
C PRO A 278 -24.29 -11.88 -19.18
N PRO A 279 -24.83 -12.72 -20.09
CA PRO A 279 -24.82 -12.44 -21.51
C PRO A 279 -25.56 -11.14 -21.83
N GLU A 280 -25.28 -10.56 -23.00
CA GLU A 280 -26.08 -9.44 -23.49
C GLU A 280 -27.56 -9.83 -23.61
N ARG A 281 -28.44 -8.84 -23.40
CA ARG A 281 -29.89 -9.05 -23.32
C ARG A 281 -30.48 -9.83 -24.51
N ASN A 282 -29.94 -9.65 -25.72
CA ASN A 282 -30.42 -10.31 -26.95
C ASN A 282 -29.54 -11.49 -27.42
N ALA A 283 -28.40 -11.75 -26.76
CA ALA A 283 -27.52 -12.86 -27.09
C ALA A 283 -28.18 -14.23 -26.80
N PRO A 284 -27.68 -15.33 -27.39
CA PRO A 284 -28.08 -16.68 -27.00
C PRO A 284 -27.90 -16.90 -25.50
N CYS A 285 -28.85 -17.60 -24.87
CA CYS A 285 -28.81 -17.88 -23.44
C CYS A 285 -27.67 -18.86 -23.12
N TRP A 286 -26.93 -18.58 -22.03
CA TRP A 286 -25.79 -19.37 -21.57
C TRP A 286 -26.13 -20.84 -21.28
N CYS A 287 -27.40 -21.14 -20.95
CA CYS A 287 -27.90 -22.49 -20.71
C CYS A 287 -28.06 -23.35 -21.98
N GLY A 288 -27.60 -22.89 -23.15
CA GLY A 288 -27.61 -23.65 -24.39
C GLY A 288 -28.99 -23.89 -25.01
N SER A 289 -30.04 -23.17 -24.60
CA SER A 289 -31.41 -23.35 -25.13
C SER A 289 -31.63 -22.78 -26.54
N GLY A 290 -30.66 -22.05 -27.10
CA GLY A 290 -30.80 -21.30 -28.36
C GLY A 290 -31.72 -20.07 -28.29
N ARG A 291 -32.47 -19.87 -27.20
CA ARG A 291 -33.35 -18.71 -26.99
C ARG A 291 -32.53 -17.47 -26.61
N LYS A 292 -33.06 -16.28 -26.91
CA LYS A 292 -32.49 -15.00 -26.41
C LYS A 292 -32.46 -14.99 -24.88
N TYR A 293 -31.37 -14.54 -24.28
CA TYR A 293 -31.16 -14.53 -22.83
C TYR A 293 -32.30 -13.88 -22.05
N LYS A 294 -32.77 -12.70 -22.48
CA LYS A 294 -33.94 -12.00 -21.88
C LYS A 294 -35.27 -12.77 -21.90
N LYS A 295 -35.36 -13.81 -22.72
CA LYS A 295 -36.55 -14.67 -22.88
C LYS A 295 -36.31 -16.07 -22.32
N CYS A 296 -35.19 -16.31 -21.62
CA CYS A 296 -34.83 -17.59 -21.02
C CYS A 296 -34.35 -17.34 -19.57
N CYS A 297 -33.13 -17.73 -19.19
CA CYS A 297 -32.63 -17.56 -17.81
C CYS A 297 -32.60 -16.09 -17.35
N GLY A 298 -32.39 -15.13 -18.26
CA GLY A 298 -32.40 -13.70 -17.93
C GLY A 298 -33.80 -13.06 -17.93
N SER A 299 -34.88 -13.86 -18.02
CA SER A 299 -36.26 -13.38 -18.00
C SER A 299 -36.63 -12.83 -16.61
N PRO A 300 -37.33 -11.69 -16.52
CA PRO A 300 -37.82 -11.15 -15.23
C PRO A 300 -38.71 -12.13 -14.45
N GLY A 301 -39.44 -13.01 -15.14
CA GLY A 301 -40.30 -14.02 -14.51
C GLY A 301 -39.54 -15.23 -13.93
N GLY A 302 -38.22 -15.24 -14.01
CA GLY A 302 -37.34 -16.18 -13.31
C GLY A 302 -36.38 -15.51 -12.33
N ARG A 303 -36.55 -14.19 -12.08
CA ARG A 303 -35.88 -13.46 -11.00
C ARG A 303 -36.57 -13.74 -9.68
#